data_AF-A0A497DYI2-F1
#
_entry.id   AF-A0A497DYI2-F1
#
_cell.length_a   1.000
_cell.length_b   1.000
_cell.length_c   1.000
_cell.angle_alpha   90.00
_cell.angle_beta   90.00
_cell.angle_gamma   90.00
#
_symmetry.space_group_name_H-M   'P 1'
#
loop_
_entity.id
_entity.type
_entity.pdbx_description
1 polymer ?
#
loop_
_entity_poly.entity_id
_entity_poly.type
_entity_poly.pdbx_seq_one_letter_code
_entity_poly.pdbx_strand_id
1 'polypeptide(L)'
;MIEQKIRQTGPIWGLVLVLELLFLGLETSWSRTLHQKIAGEFILRRESFILRFRPVDYTWPASLWKCDLLLGRRFGRFVGYGYFKAAGRHSLWLGLRFGLNTKIMANRLRTIAQVRVFLGLNNSSPPHYYLIPALFYGLGRHRKIEIGFLGYEKQSQGQAPTFMLGPAVIIPLFSHIKSRFYWGENLSGKGRLIYFKFYFYL
;
A
#
# COMPACT_ATOMS: atom_id res chain seq x y z
N MET A 1 -23.40 8.27 -33.20
CA MET A 1 -23.31 7.95 -31.75
C MET A 1 -22.19 6.92 -31.48
N ILE A 2 -20.99 7.11 -32.05
CA ILE A 2 -19.82 6.21 -31.87
C ILE A 2 -18.54 6.99 -31.49
N GLU A 3 -18.49 8.30 -31.74
CA GLU A 3 -17.30 9.13 -31.48
C GLU A 3 -17.00 9.45 -30.00
N GLN A 4 -17.92 9.19 -29.07
CA GLN A 4 -17.70 9.50 -27.65
C GLN A 4 -16.92 8.42 -26.87
N LYS A 5 -16.68 7.23 -27.45
CA LYS A 5 -16.03 6.12 -26.72
C LYS A 5 -14.49 6.17 -26.74
N ILE A 6 -13.89 6.97 -27.61
CA ILE A 6 -12.42 7.03 -27.79
C ILE A 6 -11.76 8.06 -26.85
N ARG A 7 -12.51 9.00 -26.26
CA ARG A 7 -11.94 10.00 -25.33
C ARG A 7 -11.64 9.47 -23.91
N GLN A 8 -12.08 8.25 -23.55
CA GLN A 8 -11.85 7.68 -22.21
C GLN A 8 -10.63 6.74 -22.11
N THR A 9 -10.01 6.36 -23.23
CA THR A 9 -8.85 5.44 -23.25
C THR A 9 -7.49 6.17 -23.22
N GLY A 10 -7.46 7.45 -23.57
CA GLY A 10 -6.26 8.30 -23.52
C GLY A 10 -5.47 8.27 -22.19
N PRO A 11 -6.10 8.33 -21.00
CA PRO A 11 -5.35 8.28 -19.74
C PRO A 11 -4.78 6.89 -19.41
N ILE A 12 -5.35 5.81 -19.98
CA ILE A 12 -4.88 4.44 -19.76
C ILE A 12 -3.60 4.20 -20.57
N TRP A 13 -3.53 4.65 -21.81
CA TRP A 13 -2.32 4.55 -22.62
C TRP A 13 -1.19 5.45 -22.10
N GLY A 14 -1.52 6.65 -21.61
CA GLY A 14 -0.54 7.49 -20.90
C GLY A 14 -0.02 6.85 -19.61
N LEU A 15 -0.86 6.09 -18.91
CA LEU A 15 -0.46 5.32 -17.72
C LEU A 15 0.48 4.17 -18.09
N VAL A 16 0.17 3.40 -19.15
CA VAL A 16 1.02 2.33 -19.64
C VAL A 16 2.37 2.89 -20.08
N LEU A 17 2.39 4.00 -20.81
CA LEU A 17 3.62 4.66 -21.25
C LEU A 17 4.46 5.19 -20.07
N VAL A 18 3.83 5.79 -19.05
CA VAL A 18 4.56 6.24 -17.84
C VAL A 18 5.10 5.05 -17.04
N LEU A 19 4.35 3.95 -16.95
CA LEU A 19 4.83 2.73 -16.33
C LEU A 19 6.00 2.13 -17.12
N GLU A 20 5.88 2.00 -18.45
CA GLU A 20 6.96 1.54 -19.32
C GLU A 20 8.21 2.42 -19.24
N LEU A 21 8.07 3.75 -19.22
CA LEU A 21 9.20 4.67 -19.06
C LEU A 21 9.85 4.56 -17.67
N LEU A 22 9.06 4.32 -16.62
CA LEU A 22 9.59 4.03 -15.27
C LEU A 22 10.30 2.67 -15.20
N PHE A 23 9.84 1.67 -15.96
CA PHE A 23 10.48 0.35 -16.02
C PHE A 23 11.77 0.37 -16.87
N LEU A 24 11.76 1.01 -18.04
CA LEU A 24 12.90 1.07 -18.96
C LEU A 24 14.00 2.02 -18.48
N GLY A 25 13.66 3.09 -17.75
CA GLY A 25 14.64 4.05 -17.22
C GLY A 25 15.43 3.58 -15.98
N LEU A 26 15.06 2.44 -15.38
CA LEU A 26 15.69 1.92 -14.16
C LEU A 26 16.60 0.69 -14.40
N GLU A 27 16.72 0.21 -15.63
CA GLU A 27 17.58 -0.92 -16.00
C GLU A 27 19.00 -0.51 -16.38
N THR A 28 19.67 0.28 -15.54
CA THR A 28 21.13 0.25 -15.54
C THR A 28 21.64 0.13 -14.12
N SER A 29 22.17 -1.05 -13.83
CA SER A 29 23.00 -1.46 -12.69
C SER A 29 22.33 -1.81 -11.34
N TRP A 30 23.07 -2.68 -10.61
CA TRP A 30 23.08 -2.94 -9.16
C TRP A 30 22.43 -4.24 -8.65
N SER A 31 23.31 -5.09 -8.09
CA SER A 31 23.14 -6.40 -7.46
C SER A 31 22.26 -6.44 -6.18
N ARG A 32 21.14 -5.71 -6.16
CA ARG A 32 20.28 -5.56 -4.97
C ARG A 32 19.09 -6.52 -5.03
N THR A 33 18.78 -7.19 -3.93
CA THR A 33 17.59 -8.06 -3.82
C THR A 33 16.32 -7.28 -4.13
N LEU A 34 15.61 -7.67 -5.19
CA LEU A 34 14.35 -7.04 -5.60
C LEU A 34 13.17 -7.82 -5.01
N HIS A 35 12.38 -7.14 -4.19
CA HIS A 35 11.09 -7.65 -3.73
C HIS A 35 9.97 -7.00 -4.54
N GLN A 36 9.23 -7.82 -5.28
CA GLN A 36 8.03 -7.36 -5.97
C GLN A 36 6.80 -7.81 -5.19
N LYS A 37 5.86 -6.91 -5.01
CA LYS A 37 4.68 -7.13 -4.20
C LYS A 37 3.43 -6.72 -4.95
N ILE A 38 2.41 -7.57 -4.97
CA ILE A 38 1.12 -7.28 -5.57
C ILE A 38 0.02 -7.62 -4.56
N ALA A 39 -0.93 -6.71 -4.34
CA ALA A 39 -2.02 -6.93 -3.40
C ALA A 39 -3.35 -6.37 -3.88
N GLY A 40 -4.44 -7.08 -3.57
CA GLY A 40 -5.82 -6.61 -3.75
C GLY A 40 -6.53 -6.48 -2.40
N GLU A 41 -7.06 -5.30 -2.07
CA GLU A 41 -7.78 -5.03 -0.82
C GLU A 41 -9.21 -4.56 -1.12
N PHE A 42 -10.19 -5.33 -0.68
CA PHE A 42 -11.59 -4.92 -0.60
C PHE A 42 -11.80 -4.07 0.65
N ILE A 43 -12.55 -2.99 0.50
CA ILE A 43 -12.84 -2.02 1.55
C ILE A 43 -14.34 -1.74 1.52
N LEU A 44 -15.02 -2.13 2.59
CA LEU A 44 -16.41 -1.75 2.85
C LEU A 44 -16.42 -0.67 3.93
N ARG A 45 -17.15 0.42 3.70
CA ARG A 45 -17.27 1.54 4.66
C ARG A 45 -18.73 1.89 4.87
N ARG A 46 -19.17 1.81 6.12
CA ARG A 46 -20.51 2.27 6.52
C ARG A 46 -20.36 3.15 7.75
N GLU A 47 -20.67 4.44 7.59
CA GLU A 47 -20.53 5.45 8.65
C GLU A 47 -19.12 5.47 9.28
N SER A 48 -19.03 5.13 10.57
CA SER A 48 -17.78 5.00 11.31
C SER A 48 -17.13 3.62 11.17
N PHE A 49 -17.85 2.61 10.71
CA PHE A 49 -17.36 1.25 10.57
C PHE A 49 -16.60 1.04 9.26
N ILE A 50 -15.50 0.30 9.33
CA ILE A 50 -14.65 -0.01 8.19
C ILE A 50 -14.22 -1.48 8.27
N LEU A 51 -14.67 -2.27 7.29
CA LEU A 51 -14.15 -3.60 7.04
C LEU A 51 -13.13 -3.52 5.91
N ARG A 52 -12.00 -4.20 6.07
CA ARG A 52 -11.06 -4.43 4.96
C ARG A 52 -10.70 -5.89 4.89
N PHE A 53 -10.67 -6.40 3.68
CA PHE A 53 -10.28 -7.76 3.41
C PHE A 53 -9.25 -7.75 2.28
N ARG A 54 -8.08 -8.30 2.54
CA ARG A 54 -7.02 -8.48 1.56
C ARG A 54 -6.82 -9.98 1.36
N PRO A 55 -7.56 -10.61 0.42
CA PRO A 55 -7.45 -12.04 0.19
C PRO A 55 -6.08 -12.44 -0.37
N VAL A 56 -5.43 -11.53 -1.10
CA VAL A 56 -4.16 -11.79 -1.78
C VAL A 56 -3.19 -10.64 -1.54
N ASP A 57 -2.02 -11.02 -1.02
CA ASP A 57 -0.82 -10.21 -0.94
C ASP A 57 0.36 -11.12 -1.29
N TYR A 58 0.76 -11.06 -2.58
CA TYR A 58 1.82 -11.85 -3.17
C TYR A 58 3.15 -11.13 -3.04
N THR A 59 4.22 -11.87 -2.69
CA THR A 59 5.58 -11.34 -2.61
C THR A 59 6.54 -12.24 -3.39
N TRP A 60 7.16 -11.72 -4.46
CA TRP A 60 8.25 -12.36 -5.21
C TRP A 60 9.60 -11.94 -4.63
N PRO A 61 10.61 -12.84 -4.56
CA PRO A 61 10.62 -14.25 -4.99
C PRO A 61 10.08 -15.25 -3.94
N ALA A 62 9.67 -14.78 -2.76
CA ALA A 62 9.32 -15.66 -1.64
C ALA A 62 8.02 -16.50 -1.83
N SER A 63 7.24 -16.27 -2.89
CA SER A 63 5.98 -16.97 -3.24
C SER A 63 4.98 -17.17 -2.09
N LEU A 64 5.05 -16.33 -1.05
CA LEU A 64 4.16 -16.40 0.11
C LEU A 64 2.86 -15.66 -0.17
N TRP A 65 1.74 -16.37 -0.10
CA TRP A 65 0.40 -15.76 -0.07
C TRP A 65 0.09 -15.30 1.34
N LYS A 66 -0.35 -14.05 1.47
CA LYS A 66 -0.84 -13.51 2.74
C LYS A 66 -2.27 -13.06 2.60
N CYS A 67 -3.05 -13.33 3.64
CA CYS A 67 -4.43 -12.90 3.77
C CYS A 67 -4.54 -12.01 5.01
N ASP A 68 -5.18 -10.85 4.85
CA ASP A 68 -5.45 -9.93 5.95
C ASP A 68 -6.95 -9.68 6.08
N LEU A 69 -7.48 -9.75 7.31
CA LEU A 69 -8.82 -9.29 7.66
C LEU A 69 -8.72 -8.19 8.71
N LEU A 70 -9.36 -7.04 8.46
CA LEU A 70 -9.35 -5.91 9.38
C LEU A 70 -10.76 -5.41 9.64
N LEU A 71 -11.11 -5.32 10.92
CA LEU A 71 -12.34 -4.72 11.39
C LEU A 71 -11.99 -3.46 12.17
N GLY A 72 -12.55 -2.31 11.80
CA GLY A 72 -12.13 -1.05 12.37
C GLY A 72 -13.22 0.00 12.48
N ARG A 73 -12.89 1.05 13.22
CA ARG A 73 -13.77 2.18 13.50
C ARG A 73 -13.01 3.50 13.32
N ARG A 74 -13.67 4.46 12.68
CA ARG A 74 -13.18 5.83 12.47
C ARG A 74 -13.66 6.73 13.61
N PHE A 75 -12.73 7.50 14.15
CA PHE A 75 -12.97 8.52 15.16
C PHE A 75 -12.32 9.82 14.66
N GLY A 76 -13.11 10.63 13.95
CA GLY A 76 -12.61 11.82 13.25
C GLY A 76 -11.52 11.49 12.23
N ARG A 77 -10.31 12.01 12.47
CA ARG A 77 -9.11 11.80 11.62
C ARG A 77 -8.38 10.49 11.90
N PHE A 78 -8.73 9.82 12.99
CA PHE A 78 -8.11 8.58 13.43
C PHE A 78 -8.95 7.37 13.01
N VAL A 79 -8.28 6.25 12.80
CA VAL A 79 -8.92 4.97 12.53
C VAL A 79 -8.18 3.87 13.26
N GLY A 80 -8.89 3.15 14.11
CA GLY A 80 -8.41 1.94 14.76
C GLY A 80 -8.91 0.69 14.04
N TYR A 81 -8.12 -0.38 14.03
CA TYR A 81 -8.50 -1.69 13.52
C TYR A 81 -8.00 -2.80 14.45
N GLY A 82 -8.84 -3.80 14.68
CA GLY A 82 -8.41 -5.17 14.97
C GLY A 82 -8.00 -5.86 13.67
N TYR A 83 -6.95 -6.65 13.72
CA TYR A 83 -6.27 -7.20 12.55
C TYR A 83 -6.06 -8.70 12.75
N PHE A 84 -6.51 -9.52 11.80
CA PHE A 84 -6.08 -10.90 11.65
C PHE A 84 -5.22 -11.04 10.39
N LYS A 85 -4.07 -11.70 10.51
CA LYS A 85 -3.10 -11.88 9.42
C LYS A 85 -2.72 -13.34 9.33
N ALA A 86 -2.76 -13.90 8.12
CA ALA A 86 -2.24 -15.22 7.81
C ALA A 86 -1.20 -15.12 6.69
N ALA A 87 -0.13 -15.91 6.78
CA ALA A 87 0.85 -16.08 5.70
C ALA A 87 1.17 -17.56 5.51
N GLY A 88 0.96 -18.06 4.28
CA GLY A 88 1.03 -19.49 3.98
C GLY A 88 0.07 -20.32 4.85
N ARG A 89 0.41 -21.60 5.09
CA ARG A 89 -0.39 -22.51 5.93
C ARG A 89 -0.12 -22.38 7.43
N HIS A 90 1.03 -21.82 7.82
CA HIS A 90 1.53 -21.98 9.18
C HIS A 90 1.68 -20.69 9.98
N SER A 91 1.69 -19.51 9.35
CA SER A 91 1.95 -18.28 10.10
C SER A 91 0.69 -17.46 10.30
N LEU A 92 0.37 -17.16 11.57
CA LEU A 92 -0.85 -16.50 12.01
C LEU A 92 -0.51 -15.41 13.05
N TRP A 93 -1.12 -14.24 12.88
CA TRP A 93 -1.01 -13.14 13.83
C TRP A 93 -2.35 -12.51 14.12
N LEU A 94 -2.53 -12.07 15.36
CA LEU A 94 -3.48 -11.04 15.73
C LEU A 94 -2.75 -9.72 15.90
N GLY A 95 -3.40 -8.62 15.58
CA GLY A 95 -2.77 -7.33 15.66
C GLY A 95 -3.74 -6.18 15.83
N LEU A 96 -3.15 -5.04 16.14
CA LEU A 96 -3.82 -3.76 16.20
C LEU A 96 -3.20 -2.85 15.16
N ARG A 97 -4.04 -2.03 14.53
CA ARG A 97 -3.59 -0.96 13.64
C ARG A 97 -4.24 0.34 14.04
N PHE A 98 -3.41 1.34 14.24
CA PHE A 98 -3.85 2.71 14.43
C PHE A 98 -3.36 3.55 13.25
N GLY A 99 -4.23 4.41 12.73
CA GLY A 99 -3.90 5.25 11.60
C GLY A 99 -4.46 6.65 11.76
N LEU A 100 -3.60 7.65 11.56
CA LEU A 100 -3.98 9.03 11.29
C LEU A 100 -4.04 9.22 9.77
N ASN A 101 -5.11 9.82 9.27
CA ASN A 101 -5.23 10.24 7.88
C ASN A 101 -5.82 11.64 7.85
N THR A 102 -4.96 12.63 7.69
CA THR A 102 -5.34 14.04 7.71
C THR A 102 -5.07 14.68 6.35
N LYS A 103 -5.85 15.70 6.03
CA LYS A 103 -5.67 16.54 4.84
C LYS A 103 -5.40 17.97 5.30
N ILE A 104 -4.36 18.58 4.74
CA ILE A 104 -3.92 19.96 5.03
C ILE A 104 -3.78 20.74 3.71
N MET A 105 -3.49 22.04 3.81
CA MET A 105 -3.38 22.96 2.65
C MET A 105 -4.62 22.90 1.75
N ALA A 106 -5.78 23.24 2.31
CA ALA A 106 -7.07 23.22 1.61
C ALA A 106 -7.34 21.90 0.89
N ASN A 107 -6.98 20.75 1.49
CA ASN A 107 -7.09 19.39 0.93
C ASN A 107 -6.14 19.06 -0.23
N ARG A 108 -5.03 19.79 -0.42
CA ARG A 108 -4.02 19.47 -1.42
C ARG A 108 -2.99 18.47 -0.92
N LEU A 109 -2.67 18.50 0.37
CA LEU A 109 -1.69 17.62 0.97
C LEU A 109 -2.39 16.64 1.92
N ARG A 110 -2.05 15.35 1.82
CA ARG A 110 -2.59 14.28 2.65
C ARG A 110 -1.46 13.60 3.40
N THR A 111 -1.52 13.67 4.73
CA THR A 111 -0.55 13.04 5.63
C THR A 111 -1.16 11.79 6.23
N ILE A 112 -0.41 10.70 6.17
CA ILE A 112 -0.78 9.41 6.73
C ILE A 112 0.33 9.01 7.69
N ALA A 113 -0.04 8.65 8.92
CA ALA A 113 0.84 8.01 9.86
C ALA A 113 0.12 6.77 10.39
N GLN A 114 0.78 5.62 10.36
CA GLN A 114 0.12 4.39 10.72
C GLN A 114 1.06 3.44 11.43
N VAL A 115 0.65 2.99 12.60
CA VAL A 115 1.34 1.99 13.41
C VAL A 115 0.55 0.69 13.34
N ARG A 116 1.25 -0.43 13.22
CA ARG A 116 0.65 -1.76 13.38
C ARG A 116 1.50 -2.59 14.32
N VAL A 117 0.87 -3.30 15.24
CA VAL A 117 1.54 -4.22 16.17
C VAL A 117 0.91 -5.59 16.00
N PHE A 118 1.73 -6.63 15.93
CA PHE A 118 1.30 -8.00 15.72
C PHE A 118 1.89 -8.92 16.78
N LEU A 119 1.00 -9.68 17.42
CA LEU A 119 1.32 -10.81 18.27
C LEU A 119 1.22 -12.10 17.45
N GLY A 120 2.27 -12.93 17.55
CA GLY A 120 2.29 -14.26 16.97
C GLY A 120 1.33 -15.22 17.65
N LEU A 121 0.58 -16.01 16.89
CA LEU A 121 -0.28 -17.06 17.44
C LEU A 121 0.39 -18.45 17.42
N ASN A 122 1.62 -18.56 16.90
CA ASN A 122 2.40 -19.79 16.88
C ASN A 122 3.90 -19.50 16.70
N ASN A 123 4.72 -20.55 16.83
CA ASN A 123 6.18 -20.48 16.78
C ASN A 123 6.72 -19.96 15.43
N SER A 124 5.97 -20.15 14.33
CA SER A 124 6.35 -19.66 13.00
C SER A 124 6.05 -18.17 12.79
N SER A 125 5.45 -17.51 13.79
CA SER A 125 4.86 -16.17 13.65
C SER A 125 5.47 -15.20 14.64
N PRO A 126 6.75 -14.81 14.52
CA PRO A 126 7.36 -13.92 15.50
C PRO A 126 6.58 -12.58 15.59
N PRO A 127 6.45 -12.01 16.81
CA PRO A 127 5.92 -10.67 17.01
C PRO A 127 6.67 -9.66 16.16
N HIS A 128 5.93 -8.66 15.67
CA HIS A 128 6.51 -7.61 14.85
C HIS A 128 5.65 -6.36 14.85
N TYR A 129 6.25 -5.22 14.50
CA TYR A 129 5.52 -3.98 14.28
C TYR A 129 5.85 -3.37 12.92
N TYR A 130 4.98 -2.46 12.50
CA TYR A 130 5.18 -1.61 11.32
C TYR A 130 4.94 -0.15 11.66
N LEU A 131 5.80 0.72 11.15
CA LEU A 131 5.58 2.16 11.07
C LEU A 131 5.49 2.56 9.60
N ILE A 132 4.38 3.19 9.23
CA ILE A 132 4.09 3.55 7.83
C ILE A 132 3.72 5.03 7.77
N PRO A 133 4.70 5.94 7.64
CA PRO A 133 4.45 7.33 7.30
C PRO A 133 4.24 7.46 5.79
N ALA A 134 3.38 8.39 5.37
CA ALA A 134 3.29 8.77 3.97
C ALA A 134 2.76 10.21 3.83
N LEU A 135 3.18 10.87 2.76
CA LEU A 135 2.73 12.20 2.39
C LEU A 135 2.39 12.19 0.91
N PHE A 136 1.22 12.74 0.56
CA PHE A 136 0.72 12.74 -0.79
C PHE A 136 0.17 14.12 -1.18
N TYR A 137 0.58 14.62 -2.33
CA TYR A 137 0.06 15.83 -2.95
C TYR A 137 -0.94 15.48 -4.06
N GLY A 138 -2.14 16.05 -4.00
CA GLY A 138 -3.20 15.83 -4.99
C GLY A 138 -3.02 16.70 -6.24
N LEU A 139 -3.01 16.07 -7.41
CA LEU A 139 -2.82 16.71 -8.71
C LEU A 139 -4.14 16.99 -9.45
N GLY A 140 -4.16 18.11 -10.18
CA GLY A 140 -5.28 18.54 -11.03
C GLY A 140 -6.48 19.13 -10.26
N ARG A 141 -7.44 19.69 -11.01
CA ARG A 141 -8.63 20.37 -10.42
C ARG A 141 -9.43 19.46 -9.48
N HIS A 142 -9.53 18.17 -9.81
CA HIS A 142 -10.28 17.19 -9.03
C HIS A 142 -9.43 16.38 -8.04
N ARG A 143 -8.10 16.58 -7.99
CA ARG A 143 -7.19 15.94 -7.03
C ARG A 143 -7.35 14.43 -6.96
N LYS A 144 -7.59 13.84 -8.13
CA LYS A 144 -7.90 12.42 -8.30
C LYS A 144 -6.64 11.57 -8.22
N ILE A 145 -5.55 12.05 -8.81
CA ILE A 145 -4.23 11.45 -8.75
C ILE A 145 -3.48 12.07 -7.57
N GLU A 146 -2.78 11.26 -6.80
CA GLU A 146 -1.93 11.73 -5.70
C GLU A 146 -0.50 11.22 -5.90
N ILE A 147 0.49 12.10 -5.77
CA ILE A 147 1.92 11.76 -5.85
C ILE A 147 2.60 12.10 -4.52
N GLY A 148 3.64 11.39 -4.15
CA GLY A 148 4.40 11.74 -2.95
C GLY A 148 5.32 10.60 -2.52
N PHE A 149 5.47 10.41 -1.22
CA PHE A 149 6.35 9.40 -0.66
C PHE A 149 5.65 8.51 0.36
N LEU A 150 6.16 7.29 0.49
CA LEU A 150 5.73 6.31 1.48
C LEU A 150 6.97 5.72 2.15
N GLY A 151 6.99 5.78 3.47
CA GLY A 151 7.91 5.05 4.31
C GLY A 151 7.29 3.75 4.78
N TYR A 152 8.13 2.74 4.98
CA TYR A 152 7.74 1.44 5.48
C TYR A 152 8.87 0.90 6.37
N GLU A 153 8.65 0.97 7.67
CA GLU A 153 9.49 0.31 8.65
C GLU A 153 8.83 -1.00 9.05
N LYS A 154 9.63 -2.06 9.17
CA LYS A 154 9.26 -3.33 9.79
C LYS A 154 10.36 -3.73 10.77
N GLN A 155 9.96 -4.02 12.00
CA GLN A 155 10.82 -4.65 13.00
C GLN A 155 10.17 -5.96 13.44
N SER A 156 10.92 -7.05 13.30
CA SER A 156 10.53 -8.38 13.77
C SER A 156 11.44 -8.80 14.92
N GLN A 157 10.91 -9.53 15.90
CA GLN A 157 11.72 -10.04 17.01
C GLN A 157 12.90 -10.87 16.48
N GLY A 158 14.11 -10.59 16.98
CA GLY A 158 15.34 -11.28 16.56
C GLY A 158 15.85 -10.91 15.16
N GLN A 159 15.28 -9.90 14.50
CA GLN A 159 15.72 -9.43 13.18
C GLN A 159 16.10 -7.94 13.23
N ALA A 160 17.01 -7.54 12.35
CA ALA A 160 17.32 -6.12 12.15
C ALA A 160 16.13 -5.38 11.51
N PRO A 161 15.93 -4.08 11.82
CA PRO A 161 14.87 -3.29 11.25
C PRO A 161 15.08 -3.14 9.73
N THR A 162 13.98 -3.26 8.99
CA THR A 162 13.95 -2.89 7.58
C THR A 162 13.25 -1.57 7.45
N PHE A 163 13.91 -0.57 6.86
CA PHE A 163 13.30 0.72 6.59
C PHE A 163 13.37 1.01 5.09
N MET A 164 12.22 1.03 4.44
CA MET A 164 12.09 1.35 3.03
C MET A 164 11.45 2.72 2.87
N LEU A 165 12.03 3.56 2.02
CA LEU A 165 11.47 4.86 1.68
C LEU A 165 11.51 5.03 0.18
N GLY A 166 10.45 5.61 -0.36
CA GLY A 166 10.42 5.88 -1.78
C GLY A 166 9.16 6.61 -2.23
N PRO A 167 9.19 7.06 -3.49
CA PRO A 167 8.04 7.65 -4.14
C PRO A 167 6.85 6.68 -4.22
N ALA A 168 5.66 7.26 -4.22
CA ALA A 168 4.40 6.55 -4.37
C ALA A 168 3.41 7.40 -5.17
N VAL A 169 2.61 6.72 -5.98
CA VAL A 169 1.54 7.33 -6.78
C VAL A 169 0.24 6.58 -6.51
N ILE A 170 -0.86 7.32 -6.36
CA ILE A 170 -2.21 6.78 -6.20
C ILE A 170 -3.06 7.27 -7.36
N ILE A 171 -3.69 6.33 -8.04
CA ILE A 171 -4.40 6.58 -9.31
C ILE A 171 -5.80 5.97 -9.20
N PRO A 172 -6.87 6.74 -9.46
CA PRO A 172 -8.19 6.17 -9.61
C PRO A 172 -8.28 5.52 -10.99
N LEU A 173 -8.47 4.21 -11.02
CA LEU A 173 -8.64 3.45 -12.26
C LEU A 173 -10.10 3.51 -12.72
N PHE A 174 -11.01 3.29 -11.77
CA PHE A 174 -12.46 3.31 -11.99
C PHE A 174 -13.15 3.97 -10.78
N SER A 175 -14.46 4.18 -10.84
CA SER A 175 -15.24 4.79 -9.74
C SER A 175 -15.04 4.08 -8.39
N HIS A 176 -14.98 2.75 -8.42
CA HIS A 176 -14.82 1.89 -7.23
C HIS A 176 -13.41 1.31 -7.07
N ILE A 177 -12.47 1.66 -7.95
CA ILE A 177 -11.13 1.05 -7.96
C ILE A 177 -10.05 2.12 -7.96
N LYS A 178 -9.17 2.05 -6.97
CA LYS A 178 -7.94 2.85 -6.92
C LYS A 178 -6.72 1.94 -6.90
N SER A 179 -5.66 2.33 -7.58
CA SER A 179 -4.36 1.69 -7.45
C SER A 179 -3.40 2.57 -6.66
N ARG A 180 -2.42 1.94 -6.04
CA ARG A 180 -1.20 2.57 -5.54
C ARG A 180 -0.01 1.84 -6.14
N PHE A 181 0.89 2.62 -6.70
CA PHE A 181 2.22 2.18 -7.07
C PHE A 181 3.23 2.80 -6.11
N TYR A 182 4.19 2.01 -5.66
CA TYR A 182 5.28 2.42 -4.79
C TYR A 182 6.56 1.73 -5.23
N TRP A 183 7.66 2.47 -5.24
CA TRP A 183 8.99 1.92 -5.44
C TRP A 183 9.93 2.60 -4.46
N GLY A 184 10.66 1.82 -3.67
CA GLY A 184 11.53 2.38 -2.65
C GLY A 184 12.72 1.50 -2.37
N GLU A 185 13.77 2.13 -1.86
CA GLU A 185 15.00 1.46 -1.47
C GLU A 185 15.04 1.27 0.04
N ASN A 186 15.69 0.20 0.48
CA ASN A 186 16.06 0.06 1.87
C ASN A 186 17.14 1.10 2.21
N LEU A 187 16.91 1.94 3.23
CA LEU A 187 17.88 2.96 3.63
C LEU A 187 19.21 2.37 4.12
N SER A 188 19.21 1.12 4.60
CA SER A 188 20.44 0.40 4.94
C SER A 188 21.20 -0.15 3.72
N GLY A 189 20.84 0.29 2.50
CA GLY A 189 21.55 0.04 1.24
C GLY A 189 21.30 -1.33 0.58
N LYS A 190 20.62 -2.26 1.25
CA LYS A 190 20.34 -3.61 0.74
C LYS A 190 18.85 -3.84 0.47
N GLY A 191 18.50 -3.85 -0.81
CA GLY A 191 17.21 -4.29 -1.32
C GLY A 191 16.28 -3.17 -1.79
N ARG A 192 15.39 -3.52 -2.73
CA ARG A 192 14.37 -2.64 -3.30
C ARG A 192 12.99 -3.28 -3.14
N LEU A 193 11.96 -2.47 -2.93
CA LEU A 193 10.57 -2.91 -2.92
C LEU A 193 9.80 -2.19 -4.02
N ILE A 194 9.21 -2.96 -4.92
CA ILE A 194 8.20 -2.51 -5.87
C ILE A 194 6.86 -3.04 -5.38
N TYR A 195 5.90 -2.16 -5.13
CA TYR A 195 4.59 -2.53 -4.60
C TYR A 195 3.45 -1.95 -5.43
N PHE A 196 2.66 -2.85 -6.01
CA PHE A 196 1.39 -2.55 -6.65
C PHE A 196 0.24 -2.98 -5.74
N LYS A 197 -0.67 -2.06 -5.45
CA LYS A 197 -1.85 -2.36 -4.65
C LYS A 197 -3.12 -1.84 -5.28
N PHE A 198 -4.14 -2.68 -5.34
CA PHE A 198 -5.49 -2.31 -5.75
C PHE A 198 -6.40 -2.21 -4.52
N TYR A 199 -7.26 -1.19 -4.54
CA TYR A 199 -8.30 -0.95 -3.55
C TYR A 199 -9.65 -1.00 -4.24
N PHE A 200 -10.48 -1.95 -3.83
CA PHE A 200 -11.85 -2.13 -4.32
C PHE A 200 -12.81 -1.58 -3.25
N TYR A 201 -13.53 -0.52 -3.57
CA TYR A 201 -14.47 0.14 -2.66
C TYR A 201 -15.88 -0.37 -2.93
N LEU A 202 -16.44 -1.04 -1.93
CA LEU A 202 -17.81 -1.54 -1.89
C LEU A 202 -18.69 -0.56 -1.09
#